data_AF-A0A804RJL6-F1
#
_entry.id   AF-A0A804RJL6-F1
#
_cell.length_a   1.000
_cell.length_b   1.000
_cell.length_c   1.000
_cell.angle_alpha   90.00
_cell.angle_beta   90.00
_cell.angle_gamma   90.00
#
_symmetry.space_group_name_H-M   'P 1'
#
loop_
_entity.id
_entity.type
_entity.pdbx_description
1 polymer ?
#
loop_
_entity_poly.entity_id
_entity_poly.type
_entity_poly.pdbx_seq_one_letter_code
_entity_poly.pdbx_strand_id
1 'polypeptide(L)'
;MADENQAGKKEEEEFSTGPLSVLMMSVKNNTQVLINCRNNKKLLGRVRAFDRHCNMVLENIPKTGKGKKKALPVNKDRFISKMFLRGDSVIIVLRNPK
;
A
#
# COMPACT_ATOMS: atom_id res chain seq x y z
N MET A 1 -15.20 -24.73 15.93
CA MET A 1 -15.26 -23.34 16.45
C MET A 1 -14.01 -22.93 17.25
N ALA A 2 -13.28 -23.83 17.93
CA ALA A 2 -12.03 -23.46 18.60
C ALA A 2 -10.82 -23.25 17.65
N ASP A 3 -10.81 -23.92 16.49
CA ASP A 3 -9.68 -23.92 15.53
C ASP A 3 -9.48 -22.60 14.77
N GLU A 4 -10.56 -21.93 14.35
CA GLU A 4 -10.47 -20.70 13.53
C GLU A 4 -9.82 -19.53 14.28
N ASN A 5 -10.03 -19.47 15.59
CA ASN A 5 -9.49 -18.41 16.45
C ASN A 5 -7.98 -18.60 16.70
N GLN A 6 -7.48 -19.83 16.51
CA GLN A 6 -6.06 -20.16 16.62
C GLN A 6 -5.31 -19.81 15.34
N ALA A 7 -5.93 -20.03 14.18
CA ALA A 7 -5.37 -19.67 12.88
C ALA A 7 -5.17 -18.15 12.72
N GLY A 8 -6.17 -17.33 13.11
CA GLY A 8 -6.07 -15.87 13.02
C GLY A 8 -4.99 -15.27 13.93
N LYS A 9 -4.83 -15.80 15.15
CA LYS A 9 -3.77 -15.37 16.08
C LYS A 9 -2.38 -15.67 15.55
N LYS A 10 -2.19 -16.82 14.92
CA LYS A 10 -0.92 -17.21 14.31
C LYS A 10 -0.56 -16.29 13.14
N GLU A 11 -1.57 -15.90 12.35
CA GLU A 11 -1.39 -14.95 11.23
C GLU A 11 -1.00 -13.55 11.73
N GLU A 12 -1.61 -13.06 12.81
CA GLU A 12 -1.23 -11.78 13.43
C GLU A 12 0.21 -11.79 13.98
N GLU A 13 0.65 -12.89 14.59
CA GLU A 13 2.02 -13.06 15.07
C GLU A 13 3.03 -13.07 13.91
N GLU A 14 2.70 -13.76 12.81
CA GLU A 14 3.50 -13.78 11.58
C GLU A 14 3.59 -12.38 10.95
N PHE A 15 2.50 -11.61 10.97
CA PHE A 15 2.52 -10.21 10.53
C PHE A 15 3.34 -9.30 11.44
N SER A 16 3.40 -9.59 12.74
CA SER A 16 4.12 -8.74 13.69
C SER A 16 5.63 -8.97 13.68
N THR A 17 6.10 -10.19 13.42
CA THR A 17 7.51 -10.58 13.57
C THR A 17 8.24 -10.84 12.25
N GLY A 18 7.53 -10.83 11.11
CA GLY A 18 8.08 -11.11 9.79
C GLY A 18 8.34 -9.88 8.90
N PRO A 19 8.66 -10.09 7.61
CA PRO A 19 8.89 -9.01 6.62
C PRO A 19 7.64 -8.14 6.37
N LEU A 20 6.44 -8.69 6.62
CA LEU A 20 5.17 -7.96 6.53
C LEU A 20 4.96 -6.99 7.71
N SER A 21 5.78 -7.04 8.76
CA SER A 21 5.73 -6.09 9.88
C SER A 21 5.87 -4.64 9.44
N VAL A 22 6.59 -4.38 8.33
CA VAL A 22 6.69 -3.05 7.73
C VAL A 22 5.32 -2.50 7.31
N LEU A 23 4.45 -3.35 6.76
CA LEU A 23 3.08 -3.00 6.40
C LEU A 23 2.20 -2.86 7.64
N MET A 24 2.36 -3.75 8.63
CA MET A 24 1.64 -3.67 9.90
C MET A 24 1.92 -2.35 10.64
N MET A 25 3.19 -1.96 10.75
CA MET A 25 3.60 -0.67 11.28
C MET A 25 3.05 0.49 10.44
N SER A 26 2.99 0.32 9.12
CA SER A 26 2.47 1.37 8.23
C SER A 26 0.98 1.62 8.41
N VAL A 27 0.20 0.57 8.65
CA VAL A 27 -1.24 0.67 8.97
C VAL A 27 -1.43 1.29 10.36
N LYS A 28 -0.72 0.78 11.39
CA LYS A 28 -0.82 1.28 12.78
C LYS A 28 -0.45 2.76 12.88
N ASN A 29 0.66 3.16 12.28
CA ASN A 29 1.18 4.52 12.37
C ASN A 29 0.59 5.44 11.29
N ASN A 30 -0.27 4.90 10.42
CA ASN A 30 -0.84 5.63 9.29
C ASN A 30 0.23 6.33 8.42
N THR A 31 1.40 5.69 8.27
CA THR A 31 2.54 6.27 7.55
C THR A 31 2.36 6.16 6.04
N GLN A 32 3.02 7.06 5.32
CA GLN A 32 3.02 7.00 3.87
C GLN A 32 3.98 5.91 3.39
N VAL A 33 3.56 5.17 2.36
CA VAL A 33 4.36 4.14 1.72
C VAL A 33 4.50 4.46 0.23
N LEU A 34 5.65 4.11 -0.32
CA LEU A 34 5.91 4.11 -1.74
C LEU A 34 5.90 2.66 -2.23
N ILE A 35 5.03 2.35 -3.19
CA ILE A 35 4.86 1.02 -3.76
C ILE A 35 5.26 1.07 -5.22
N ASN A 36 6.22 0.23 -5.62
CA ASN A 36 6.53 0.06 -7.04
C ASN A 36 5.76 -1.15 -7.59
N CYS A 37 4.98 -0.92 -8.63
CA CYS A 37 4.16 -1.96 -9.28
C CYS A 37 4.87 -2.56 -10.50
N ARG A 38 4.50 -3.80 -10.88
CA ARG A 38 5.00 -4.55 -12.04
C ARG A 38 4.88 -3.82 -13.38
N ASN A 39 3.90 -2.92 -13.49
CA ASN A 39 3.68 -2.08 -14.68
C ASN A 39 4.48 -0.77 -14.67
N ASN A 40 5.56 -0.70 -13.88
CA ASN A 40 6.40 0.50 -13.69
C ASN A 40 5.61 1.74 -13.22
N LYS A 41 4.48 1.54 -12.54
CA LYS A 41 3.76 2.61 -11.84
C LYS A 41 4.24 2.67 -10.39
N LYS A 42 4.59 3.87 -9.94
CA LYS A 42 4.90 4.16 -8.55
C LYS A 42 3.65 4.74 -7.89
N LEU A 43 3.17 4.09 -6.84
CA LEU A 43 2.03 4.55 -6.05
C LEU A 43 2.57 5.07 -4.73
N LEU A 44 2.23 6.31 -4.40
CA LEU A 44 2.56 6.91 -3.11
C LEU A 44 1.24 7.07 -2.35
N GLY A 45 1.08 6.43 -1.20
CA GLY A 45 -0.22 6.44 -0.51
C GLY A 45 -0.12 5.97 0.92
N ARG A 46 -1.27 5.79 1.58
CA ARG A 46 -1.35 5.22 2.93
C ARG A 46 -2.10 3.90 2.87
N VAL A 47 -1.56 2.87 3.52
CA VAL A 47 -2.21 1.56 3.60
C VAL A 47 -3.23 1.59 4.74
N ARG A 48 -4.46 1.16 4.47
CA ARG A 48 -5.51 0.97 5.48
C ARG A 48 -5.63 -0.46 5.96
N ALA A 49 -5.44 -1.40 5.04
CA ALA A 49 -5.49 -2.83 5.30
C ALA A 49 -4.58 -3.54 4.31
N PHE A 50 -4.06 -4.70 4.71
CA PHE A 50 -3.32 -5.61 3.86
C PHE A 50 -3.67 -7.06 4.22
N ASP A 51 -3.28 -8.01 3.38
CA ASP A 51 -3.38 -9.45 3.66
C ASP A 51 -2.06 -10.19 3.38
N ARG A 52 -2.07 -11.51 3.61
CA ARG A 52 -0.91 -12.39 3.35
C ARG A 52 -0.41 -12.40 1.90
N HIS A 53 -1.28 -12.07 0.94
CA HIS A 53 -0.94 -12.01 -0.48
C HIS A 53 -0.39 -10.64 -0.87
N CYS A 54 -0.25 -9.71 0.08
CA CYS A 54 0.09 -8.31 -0.16
C CYS A 54 -0.97 -7.57 -0.99
N ASN A 55 -2.23 -8.03 -0.99
CA ASN A 55 -3.34 -7.19 -1.44
C ASN A 55 -3.46 -6.03 -0.44
N MET A 56 -3.74 -4.82 -0.93
CA MET A 56 -3.76 -3.62 -0.11
C MET A 56 -4.95 -2.74 -0.41
N VAL A 57 -5.54 -2.18 0.65
CA VAL A 57 -6.46 -1.05 0.55
C VAL A 57 -5.64 0.22 0.79
N LEU A 58 -5.60 1.09 -0.21
CA LEU A 58 -4.82 2.32 -0.22
C LEU A 58 -5.73 3.54 -0.21
N GLU A 59 -5.30 4.60 0.46
CA GLU A 59 -5.96 5.90 0.48
C GLU A 59 -5.03 7.03 0.09
N ASN A 60 -5.62 8.11 -0.42
CA ASN A 60 -4.95 9.37 -0.75
C ASN A 60 -3.78 9.18 -1.74
N ILE A 61 -3.99 8.39 -2.79
CA ILE A 61 -2.98 8.18 -3.83
C ILE A 61 -3.04 9.35 -4.81
N PRO A 62 -1.95 10.11 -5.03
CA PRO A 62 -1.90 11.12 -6.06
C PRO A 62 -1.87 10.45 -7.43
N LYS A 63 -2.72 10.91 -8.35
CA LYS A 63 -2.60 10.53 -9.76
C LYS A 63 -1.42 11.28 -10.34
N THR A 64 -0.29 10.60 -10.50
CA THR A 64 0.81 11.12 -11.32
C THR A 64 0.36 11.11 -12.78
N GLY A 65 -0.12 12.25 -13.26
CA GLY A 65 -0.40 12.45 -14.68
C GLY A 65 0.91 12.40 -15.46
N LYS A 66 1.07 11.45 -16.37
CA LYS A 66 2.10 11.53 -17.41
C LYS A 66 1.65 12.63 -18.38
N GLY A 67 1.92 13.89 -18.03
CA GLY A 67 1.55 15.06 -18.81
C GLY A 67 2.20 15.00 -20.18
N LYS A 68 1.36 14.99 -21.23
CA LYS A 68 1.78 15.17 -22.63
C LYS A 68 2.57 16.48 -22.75
N LYS A 69 3.72 16.43 -23.43
CA LYS A 69 4.72 17.50 -23.62
C LYS A 69 4.24 18.78 -24.38
N LYS A 70 2.98 19.23 -24.26
CA LYS A 70 2.48 20.37 -25.06
C LYS A 70 1.67 21.43 -24.32
N ALA A 71 1.46 21.32 -23.00
CA ALA A 71 0.78 22.35 -22.22
C ALA A 71 1.58 22.67 -20.95
N LEU A 72 1.52 23.93 -20.50
CA LEU A 72 2.06 24.37 -19.21
C LEU A 72 1.61 23.39 -18.12
N PRO A 73 2.51 22.88 -17.27
CA PRO A 73 2.15 21.93 -16.23
C PRO A 73 1.25 22.63 -15.21
N VAL A 74 -0.05 22.44 -15.34
CA VAL A 74 -1.01 22.85 -14.32
C VAL A 74 -1.05 21.71 -13.28
N ASN A 75 -0.53 21.98 -12.08
CA ASN A 75 -0.65 21.06 -10.94
C ASN A 75 -2.12 20.98 -10.52
N LYS A 76 -2.87 20.05 -11.12
CA LYS A 76 -4.13 19.58 -10.57
C LYS A 76 -3.82 18.34 -9.74
N ASP A 77 -3.69 18.52 -8.43
CA ASP A 77 -3.50 17.42 -7.49
C ASP A 77 -4.78 16.56 -7.45
N ARG A 78 -4.86 15.63 -8.40
CA ARG A 78 -5.98 14.72 -8.53
C ARG A 78 -5.68 13.48 -7.70
N PHE A 79 -6.38 13.29 -6.59
CA PHE A 79 -6.23 12.10 -5.77
C PHE A 79 -7.22 11.00 -6.14
N ILE A 80 -6.84 9.76 -5.88
CA ILE A 80 -7.74 8.62 -5.75
C ILE A 80 -7.97 8.46 -4.24
N SER A 81 -9.20 8.70 -3.78
CA SER A 81 -9.53 8.71 -2.35
C SER A 81 -9.35 7.33 -1.71
N LYS A 82 -9.82 6.26 -2.39
CA LYS A 82 -9.70 4.86 -1.97
C LYS A 82 -9.39 4.00 -3.20
N MET A 83 -8.47 3.05 -3.07
CA MET A 83 -8.08 2.13 -4.13
C MET A 83 -7.76 0.76 -3.55
N PHE A 84 -8.22 -0.29 -4.23
CA PHE A 84 -7.76 -1.65 -3.97
C PHE A 84 -6.59 -1.97 -4.92
N LEU A 85 -5.49 -2.47 -4.36
CA LEU A 85 -4.32 -2.94 -5.10
C LEU A 85 -4.17 -4.44 -4.87
N ARG A 86 -4.01 -5.19 -5.97
CA ARG A 86 -3.76 -6.62 -5.92
C ARG A 86 -2.27 -6.91 -5.69
N GLY A 87 -1.97 -7.87 -4.83
CA GLY A 87 -0.61 -8.18 -4.38
C GLY A 87 0.32 -8.71 -5.47
N ASP A 88 -0.20 -9.43 -6.47
CA ASP A 88 0.57 -9.89 -7.62
C ASP A 88 1.25 -8.73 -8.39
N SER A 89 0.69 -7.53 -8.28
CA SER A 89 1.22 -6.33 -8.94
C SER A 89 2.34 -5.65 -8.16
N VAL A 90 2.54 -5.98 -6.89
CA VAL A 90 3.53 -5.32 -6.01
C VAL A 90 4.90 -5.94 -6.25
N ILE A 91 5.93 -5.10 -6.43
CA ILE A 91 7.34 -5.54 -6.49
C ILE A 91 8.04 -5.23 -5.16
N ILE A 92 7.99 -3.97 -4.75
CA ILE A 92 8.68 -3.48 -3.55
C ILE A 92 7.80 -2.45 -2.85
N VAL A 93 7.82 -2.52 -1.53
CA VAL A 93 7.18 -1.54 -0.64
C VAL A 93 8.27 -0.87 0.18
N LEU A 94 8.31 0.45 0.13
CA LEU A 94 9.19 1.27 0.94
C LEU A 94 8.32 2.09 1.90
N ARG A 95 8.56 1.93 3.20
CA ARG A 95 7.97 2.80 4.22
C ARG A 95 8.72 4.13 4.21
N ASN A 96 8.00 5.24 4.14
CA ASN A 96 8.61 6.55 4.28
C ASN A 96 9.00 6.76 5.76
N PRO A 97 10.29 6.91 6.10
CA PRO A 97 10.69 7.30 7.44
C PRO A 97 10.19 8.73 7.68
N LYS A 98 9.11 8.84 8.46
CA LYS A 98 8.73 10.08 9.11
C LYS A 98 9.28 10.08 10.52
#